data_AF-A0A918T2I2-F1
#
_entry.id   AF-A0A918T2I2-F1
#
_cell.length_a   1.000
_cell.length_b   1.000
_cell.length_c   1.000
_cell.angle_alpha   90.00
_cell.angle_beta   90.00
_cell.angle_gamma   90.00
#
_symmetry.space_group_name_H-M   'P 1'
#
loop_
_entity.id
_entity.type
_entity.pdbx_description
1 polymer ?
#
loop_
_entity_poly.entity_id
_entity_poly.type
_entity_poly.pdbx_seq_one_letter_code
_entity_poly.pdbx_strand_id
1 'polypeptide(L)'
;MHMQKRSRGLLAGATLGVIGTVLALCAGALAVAYSGVYDIAANRDHIAGVRWFLERTMHSSVQEHAQAPTREALAAVDITAGAGEYKSMCQQCHAGPGVDRAAWADGMTPLPPNMADAAREWSVGEVKWIVQHGLKYTGMPAFGADHDEATLWNIAAFVKQLPEMTPAQYRAYPEAHSHGAASTHGDTGEASEKAHSHDAASAHGSAAETSEPSHKTADGAEPHGEAGHPHPDGGHGPSH
;
A
#
# COMPACT_ATOMS: atom_id res chain seq x y z
N MET A 1 -64.73 1.52 -15.16
CA MET A 1 -64.31 1.37 -13.75
C MET A 1 -63.62 0.04 -13.39
N HIS A 2 -63.71 -1.04 -14.18
CA HIS A 2 -63.02 -2.31 -13.85
C HIS A 2 -61.50 -2.36 -14.15
N MET A 3 -61.01 -1.64 -15.17
CA MET A 3 -59.57 -1.59 -15.50
C MET A 3 -58.71 -0.89 -14.42
N GLN A 4 -59.24 0.16 -13.76
CA GLN A 4 -58.52 0.88 -12.70
C GLN A 4 -58.33 0.07 -11.41
N LYS A 5 -59.19 -0.91 -11.12
CA LYS A 5 -59.09 -1.72 -9.89
C LYS A 5 -58.04 -2.84 -10.02
N ARG A 6 -57.92 -3.42 -11.23
CA ARG A 6 -56.91 -4.42 -11.58
C ARG A 6 -55.50 -3.83 -11.61
N SER A 7 -55.31 -2.63 -12.17
CA SER A 7 -53.98 -1.97 -12.19
C SER A 7 -53.48 -1.58 -10.80
N ARG A 8 -54.37 -1.15 -9.90
CA ARG A 8 -54.04 -0.85 -8.49
C ARG A 8 -53.63 -2.10 -7.70
N GLY A 9 -54.24 -3.26 -7.97
CA GLY A 9 -53.85 -4.54 -7.37
C GLY A 9 -52.50 -5.07 -7.87
N LEU A 10 -52.21 -4.90 -9.16
CA LEU A 10 -50.92 -5.29 -9.75
C LEU A 10 -49.77 -4.38 -9.26
N LEU A 11 -50.00 -3.08 -9.16
CA LEU A 11 -49.02 -2.13 -8.61
C LEU A 11 -48.75 -2.39 -7.12
N ALA A 12 -49.77 -2.69 -6.32
CA ALA A 12 -49.60 -3.03 -4.91
C ALA A 12 -48.87 -4.38 -4.70
N GLY A 13 -49.12 -5.37 -5.56
CA GLY A 13 -48.36 -6.62 -5.56
C GLY A 13 -46.90 -6.44 -5.94
N ALA A 14 -46.62 -5.60 -6.96
CA ALA A 14 -45.26 -5.29 -7.39
C ALA A 14 -44.46 -4.54 -6.30
N THR A 15 -45.06 -3.56 -5.62
CA THR A 15 -44.37 -2.83 -4.55
C THR A 15 -44.06 -3.72 -3.34
N LEU A 16 -44.99 -4.56 -2.91
CA LEU A 16 -44.75 -5.55 -1.85
C LEU A 16 -43.66 -6.54 -2.23
N GLY A 17 -43.62 -6.98 -3.49
CA GLY A 17 -42.56 -7.84 -4.01
C GLY A 17 -41.18 -7.19 -3.98
N VAL A 18 -41.08 -5.92 -4.39
CA VAL A 18 -39.83 -5.15 -4.32
C VAL A 18 -39.37 -5.00 -2.87
N ILE A 19 -40.28 -4.60 -1.97
CA ILE A 19 -39.96 -4.44 -0.54
C ILE A 19 -39.48 -5.78 0.05
N GLY A 20 -40.20 -6.88 -0.21
CA GLY A 20 -39.80 -8.21 0.26
C GLY A 20 -38.41 -8.62 -0.25
N THR A 21 -38.12 -8.32 -1.52
CA THR A 21 -36.79 -8.61 -2.12
C THR A 21 -35.69 -7.80 -1.46
N VAL A 22 -35.91 -6.49 -1.25
CA VAL A 22 -34.93 -5.62 -0.57
C VAL A 22 -34.68 -6.10 0.86
N LEU A 23 -35.73 -6.45 1.60
CA LEU A 23 -35.60 -6.97 2.97
C LEU A 23 -34.82 -8.29 3.01
N ALA A 24 -35.07 -9.19 2.05
CA ALA A 24 -34.32 -10.44 1.94
C ALA A 24 -32.82 -10.20 1.66
N LEU A 25 -32.50 -9.24 0.78
CA LEU A 25 -31.10 -8.85 0.51
C LEU A 25 -30.43 -8.25 1.75
N CYS A 26 -31.11 -7.37 2.48
CA CYS A 26 -30.59 -6.80 3.73
C CYS A 26 -30.36 -7.89 4.79
N ALA A 27 -31.31 -8.80 4.98
CA ALA A 27 -31.15 -9.92 5.90
C ALA A 27 -29.97 -10.83 5.51
N GLY A 28 -29.80 -11.10 4.21
CA GLY A 28 -28.66 -11.85 3.69
C GLY A 28 -27.31 -11.16 3.96
N ALA A 29 -27.22 -9.85 3.73
CA ALA A 29 -26.01 -9.07 4.02
C ALA A 29 -25.65 -9.09 5.51
N LEU A 30 -26.66 -8.94 6.39
CA LEU A 30 -26.46 -9.05 7.84
C LEU A 30 -26.00 -10.46 8.23
N ALA A 31 -26.62 -11.51 7.66
CA ALA A 31 -26.21 -12.89 7.94
C ALA A 31 -24.74 -13.12 7.56
N VAL A 32 -24.26 -12.61 6.43
CA VAL A 32 -22.83 -12.67 6.05
C VAL A 32 -21.97 -11.90 7.05
N ALA A 33 -22.36 -10.67 7.42
CA ALA A 33 -21.60 -9.83 8.34
C ALA A 33 -21.45 -10.44 9.74
N TYR A 34 -22.46 -11.14 10.25
CA TYR A 34 -22.47 -11.72 11.61
C TYR A 34 -22.05 -13.20 11.67
N SER A 35 -21.95 -13.90 10.54
CA SER A 35 -21.63 -15.33 10.54
C SER A 35 -20.12 -15.64 10.55
N GLY A 36 -19.27 -14.66 10.23
CA GLY A 36 -17.82 -14.87 10.12
C GLY A 36 -17.39 -15.71 8.92
N VAL A 37 -18.31 -15.99 7.98
CA VAL A 37 -18.02 -16.79 6.77
C VAL A 37 -17.10 -16.06 5.78
N TYR A 38 -17.00 -14.73 5.88
CA TYR A 38 -16.15 -13.92 5.02
C TYR A 38 -14.81 -13.65 5.73
N ASP A 39 -13.74 -14.21 5.18
CA ASP A 39 -12.38 -14.04 5.68
C ASP A 39 -11.85 -12.63 5.32
N ILE A 40 -11.48 -11.85 6.34
CA ILE A 40 -10.95 -10.49 6.23
C ILE A 40 -9.41 -10.47 6.29
N ALA A 41 -8.74 -11.64 6.30
CA ALA A 41 -7.28 -11.69 6.35
C ALA A 41 -6.64 -10.93 5.18
N ALA A 42 -5.71 -10.03 5.49
CA ALA A 42 -5.06 -9.14 4.51
C ALA A 42 -4.10 -9.86 3.55
N ASN A 43 -3.90 -11.17 3.70
CA ASN A 43 -3.14 -12.02 2.78
C ASN A 43 -4.06 -12.84 1.85
N ARG A 44 -5.37 -12.56 1.86
CA ARG A 44 -6.36 -13.13 0.95
C ARG A 44 -6.83 -12.04 0.01
N ASP A 45 -6.71 -12.30 -1.29
CA ASP A 45 -7.28 -11.45 -2.32
C ASP A 45 -8.80 -11.35 -2.20
N HIS A 46 -9.33 -10.22 -2.66
CA HIS A 46 -10.77 -10.08 -2.89
C HIS A 46 -11.28 -11.12 -3.89
N ILE A 47 -12.50 -11.60 -3.67
CA ILE A 47 -13.20 -12.41 -4.68
C ILE A 47 -13.25 -11.66 -6.02
N ALA A 48 -13.11 -12.37 -7.13
CA ALA A 48 -12.87 -11.76 -8.45
C ALA A 48 -13.84 -10.63 -8.82
N GLY A 49 -15.14 -10.79 -8.49
CA GLY A 49 -16.15 -9.75 -8.74
C GLY A 49 -15.96 -8.50 -7.89
N VAL A 50 -15.58 -8.63 -6.62
CA VAL A 50 -15.28 -7.50 -5.72
C VAL A 50 -14.00 -6.81 -6.16
N ARG A 51 -12.94 -7.58 -6.48
CA ARG A 51 -11.69 -7.02 -7.01
C ARG A 51 -11.93 -6.17 -8.25
N TRP A 52 -12.58 -6.74 -9.27
CA TRP A 52 -12.92 -6.03 -10.50
C TRP A 52 -13.73 -4.76 -10.24
N PHE A 53 -14.72 -4.83 -9.36
CA PHE A 53 -15.56 -3.68 -9.01
C PHE A 53 -14.73 -2.57 -8.36
N LEU A 54 -13.92 -2.90 -7.36
CA LEU A 54 -13.07 -1.94 -6.65
C LEU A 54 -12.03 -1.31 -7.58
N GLU A 55 -11.34 -2.12 -8.40
CA GLU A 55 -10.37 -1.64 -9.40
C GLU A 55 -11.04 -0.70 -10.41
N ARG A 56 -12.22 -1.06 -10.93
CA ARG A 56 -12.97 -0.23 -11.88
C ARG A 56 -13.41 1.09 -11.25
N THR A 57 -13.96 1.05 -10.04
CA THR A 57 -14.37 2.25 -9.29
C THR A 57 -13.18 3.14 -9.00
N MET A 58 -12.03 2.57 -8.62
CA MET A 58 -10.80 3.31 -8.37
C MET A 58 -10.34 4.06 -9.63
N HIS A 59 -10.17 3.38 -10.76
CA HIS A 59 -9.76 4.04 -12.02
C HIS A 59 -10.73 5.14 -12.44
N SER A 60 -12.04 4.86 -12.43
CA SER A 60 -13.05 5.85 -12.80
C SER A 60 -13.09 7.05 -11.85
N SER A 61 -12.88 6.83 -10.55
CA SER A 61 -12.82 7.93 -9.57
C SER A 61 -11.59 8.80 -9.78
N VAL A 62 -10.41 8.20 -9.98
CA VAL A 62 -9.17 8.95 -10.21
C VAL A 62 -9.29 9.78 -11.48
N GLN A 63 -9.75 9.18 -12.59
CA GLN A 63 -9.93 9.87 -13.87
C GLN A 63 -10.87 11.08 -13.78
N GLU A 64 -11.96 10.96 -13.01
CA GLU A 64 -12.94 12.04 -12.87
C GLU A 64 -12.41 13.20 -12.00
N HIS A 65 -11.61 12.91 -10.97
CA HIS A 65 -11.22 13.92 -9.98
C HIS A 65 -9.80 14.47 -10.18
N ALA A 66 -8.97 13.79 -10.95
CA ALA A 66 -7.62 14.24 -11.25
C ALA A 66 -7.65 15.51 -12.10
N GLN A 67 -6.81 16.48 -11.73
CA GLN A 67 -6.65 17.70 -12.48
C GLN A 67 -5.44 17.57 -13.41
N ALA A 68 -5.61 17.97 -14.67
CA ALA A 68 -4.48 18.09 -15.57
C ALA A 68 -3.48 19.13 -15.02
N PRO A 69 -2.17 18.85 -15.06
CA PRO A 69 -1.19 19.81 -14.60
C PRO A 69 -1.21 21.08 -15.46
N THR A 70 -1.07 22.25 -14.83
CA THR A 70 -0.83 23.50 -15.57
C THR A 70 0.61 23.55 -16.07
N ARG A 71 0.87 24.39 -17.07
CA ARG A 71 2.23 24.58 -17.58
C ARG A 71 3.15 25.14 -16.50
N GLU A 72 2.61 26.04 -15.68
CA GLU A 72 3.30 26.69 -14.58
C GLU A 72 3.66 25.68 -13.49
N ALA A 73 2.73 24.77 -13.15
CA ALA A 73 3.00 23.71 -12.19
C ALA A 73 4.14 22.80 -12.65
N LEU A 74 4.13 22.36 -13.91
CA LEU A 74 5.21 21.51 -14.44
C LEU A 74 6.55 22.24 -14.56
N ALA A 75 6.53 23.54 -14.86
CA ALA A 75 7.75 24.34 -14.96
C ALA A 75 8.40 24.59 -13.59
N ALA A 76 7.63 24.53 -12.51
CA ALA A 76 8.09 24.75 -11.14
C ALA A 76 8.57 23.45 -10.44
N VAL A 77 8.46 22.29 -11.09
CA VAL A 77 8.82 20.99 -10.51
C VAL A 77 10.31 20.90 -10.21
N ASP A 78 10.63 20.41 -9.00
CA ASP A 78 11.94 19.91 -8.62
C ASP A 78 11.94 18.37 -8.56
N ILE A 79 12.51 17.75 -9.59
CA ILE A 79 12.61 16.30 -9.72
C ILE A 79 13.49 15.69 -8.63
N THR A 80 14.51 16.41 -8.15
CA THR A 80 15.42 15.90 -7.11
C THR A 80 14.70 15.85 -5.76
N ALA A 81 13.94 16.89 -5.44
CA ALA A 81 13.07 16.89 -4.26
C ALA A 81 12.03 15.77 -4.34
N GLY A 82 11.36 15.62 -5.50
CA GLY A 82 10.39 14.54 -5.72
C GLY A 82 10.99 13.14 -5.59
N ALA A 83 12.24 12.96 -6.04
CA ALA A 83 12.98 11.71 -5.87
C ALA A 83 13.25 11.39 -4.40
N GLY A 84 13.66 12.40 -3.63
CA GLY A 84 13.89 12.27 -2.20
C GLY A 84 12.64 11.79 -1.46
N GLU A 85 11.51 12.43 -1.71
CA GLU A 85 10.22 12.08 -1.08
C GLU A 85 9.70 10.71 -1.53
N TYR A 86 9.87 10.38 -2.81
CA TYR A 86 9.50 9.06 -3.30
C TYR A 86 10.30 7.95 -2.59
N LYS A 87 11.60 8.14 -2.43
CA LYS A 87 12.46 7.15 -1.76
C LYS A 87 12.13 7.01 -0.28
N SER A 88 11.83 8.11 0.41
CA SER A 88 11.53 8.09 1.85
C SER A 88 10.18 7.42 2.16
N MET A 89 9.15 7.64 1.33
CA MET A 89 7.77 7.24 1.66
C MET A 89 7.17 6.19 0.73
N CYS A 90 7.54 6.16 -0.55
CA CYS A 90 6.85 5.38 -1.57
C CYS A 90 7.59 4.09 -1.95
N GLN A 91 8.92 4.16 -2.08
CA GLN A 91 9.77 3.06 -2.57
C GLN A 91 9.58 1.76 -1.78
N GLN A 92 9.39 1.85 -0.46
CA GLN A 92 9.24 0.67 0.39
C GLN A 92 8.01 -0.18 0.00
N CYS A 93 6.93 0.45 -0.44
CA CYS A 93 5.74 -0.26 -0.91
C CYS A 93 5.82 -0.52 -2.42
N HIS A 94 6.24 0.48 -3.19
CA HIS A 94 6.08 0.53 -4.65
C HIS A 94 7.33 0.15 -5.45
N ALA A 95 8.42 -0.25 -4.79
CA ALA A 95 9.71 -0.56 -5.39
C ALA A 95 10.31 0.64 -6.16
N GLY A 96 11.38 0.42 -6.91
CA GLY A 96 11.94 1.39 -7.85
C GLY A 96 12.81 0.67 -8.88
N PRO A 97 13.31 1.38 -9.91
CA PRO A 97 14.21 0.78 -10.89
C PRO A 97 15.43 0.10 -10.23
N GLY A 98 15.45 -1.24 -10.28
CA GLY A 98 16.49 -2.07 -9.68
C GLY A 98 16.52 -2.06 -8.14
N VAL A 99 15.41 -1.73 -7.50
CA VAL A 99 15.21 -1.79 -6.04
C VAL A 99 13.89 -2.52 -5.78
N ASP A 100 13.93 -3.61 -5.02
CA ASP A 100 12.73 -4.34 -4.64
C ASP A 100 11.95 -3.59 -3.55
N ARG A 101 10.65 -3.87 -3.46
CA ARG A 101 9.82 -3.42 -2.33
C ARG A 101 10.33 -4.07 -1.04
N ALA A 102 10.00 -3.46 0.09
CA ALA A 102 10.28 -4.06 1.39
C ALA A 102 9.50 -5.38 1.55
N ALA A 103 10.11 -6.39 2.18
CA ALA A 103 9.52 -7.72 2.33
C ALA A 103 8.14 -7.72 3.03
N TRP A 104 7.88 -6.75 3.90
CA TRP A 104 6.58 -6.63 4.56
C TRP A 104 5.46 -6.17 3.59
N ALA A 105 5.80 -5.46 2.52
CA ALA A 105 4.85 -4.96 1.54
C ALA A 105 4.24 -6.08 0.69
N ASP A 106 4.90 -7.25 0.61
CA ASP A 106 4.36 -8.45 -0.05
C ASP A 106 3.12 -9.02 0.67
N GLY A 107 2.92 -8.66 1.94
CA GLY A 107 1.73 -9.04 2.72
C GLY A 107 0.53 -8.11 2.56
N MET A 108 0.61 -7.08 1.72
CA MET A 108 -0.48 -6.12 1.51
C MET A 108 -1.48 -6.63 0.46
N THR A 109 -2.77 -6.45 0.73
CA THR A 109 -3.85 -6.66 -0.26
C THR A 109 -4.66 -5.37 -0.44
N PRO A 110 -4.79 -4.85 -1.68
CA PRO A 110 -4.10 -5.31 -2.88
C PRO A 110 -2.59 -5.09 -2.79
N LEU A 111 -1.82 -5.91 -3.51
CA LEU A 111 -0.36 -5.75 -3.61
C LEU A 111 -0.05 -4.42 -4.32
N PRO A 112 0.77 -3.53 -3.74
CA PRO A 112 1.13 -2.28 -4.41
C PRO A 112 1.81 -2.56 -5.76
N PRO A 113 1.44 -1.88 -6.85
CA PRO A 113 2.11 -2.08 -8.13
C PRO A 113 3.55 -1.56 -8.08
N ASN A 114 4.44 -2.17 -8.86
CA ASN A 114 5.80 -1.66 -9.07
C ASN A 114 5.72 -0.38 -9.91
N MET A 115 6.16 0.75 -9.36
CA MET A 115 6.07 2.04 -10.05
C MET A 115 7.07 2.20 -11.20
N ALA A 116 8.09 1.34 -11.30
CA ALA A 116 8.91 1.27 -12.51
C ALA A 116 8.09 0.84 -13.74
N ASP A 117 6.94 0.17 -13.56
CA ASP A 117 6.09 -0.26 -14.66
C ASP A 117 4.76 0.50 -14.68
N ALA A 118 4.04 0.48 -13.55
CA ALA A 118 2.67 0.97 -13.45
C ALA A 118 2.55 2.49 -13.58
N ALA A 119 3.63 3.24 -13.35
CA ALA A 119 3.59 4.70 -13.55
C ALA A 119 3.28 5.08 -15.01
N ARG A 120 3.42 4.17 -15.99
CA ARG A 120 3.02 4.39 -17.40
C ARG A 120 1.51 4.52 -17.57
N GLU A 121 0.72 3.87 -16.73
CA GLU A 121 -0.74 3.76 -16.87
C GLU A 121 -1.48 5.04 -16.45
N TRP A 122 -0.80 5.90 -15.68
CA TRP A 122 -1.39 7.10 -15.09
C TRP A 122 -0.76 8.37 -15.68
N SER A 123 -1.56 9.41 -15.87
CA SER A 123 -1.07 10.76 -16.15
C SER A 123 -0.43 11.39 -14.91
N VAL A 124 0.38 12.45 -15.09
CA VAL A 124 1.01 13.17 -13.96
C VAL A 124 -0.06 13.67 -12.97
N GLY A 125 -1.18 14.19 -13.50
CA GLY A 125 -2.29 14.69 -12.68
C GLY A 125 -2.97 13.61 -11.86
N GLU A 126 -3.15 12.42 -12.44
CA GLU A 126 -3.71 11.26 -11.73
C GLU A 126 -2.76 10.75 -10.65
N VAL A 127 -1.45 10.68 -10.93
CA VAL A 127 -0.46 10.34 -9.91
C VAL A 127 -0.50 11.35 -8.76
N LYS A 128 -0.53 12.65 -9.05
CA LYS A 128 -0.64 13.70 -8.02
C LYS A 128 -1.89 13.53 -7.18
N TRP A 129 -3.03 13.27 -7.81
CA TRP A 129 -4.30 13.03 -7.10
C TRP A 129 -4.24 11.80 -6.20
N ILE A 130 -3.69 10.69 -6.70
CA ILE A 130 -3.51 9.44 -5.95
C ILE A 130 -2.59 9.67 -4.74
N VAL A 131 -1.45 10.36 -4.91
CA VAL A 131 -0.55 10.67 -3.80
C VAL A 131 -1.24 11.60 -2.78
N GLN A 132 -1.94 12.62 -3.25
CA GLN A 132 -2.63 13.58 -2.40
C GLN A 132 -3.69 12.92 -1.51
N HIS A 133 -4.45 11.97 -2.05
CA HIS A 133 -5.65 11.42 -1.39
C HIS A 133 -5.52 9.98 -0.93
N GLY A 134 -4.48 9.27 -1.34
CA GLY A 134 -4.37 7.83 -1.15
C GLY A 134 -5.46 7.06 -1.89
N LEU A 135 -5.60 5.78 -1.56
CA LEU A 135 -6.63 4.91 -2.12
C LEU A 135 -7.40 4.21 -1.00
N LYS A 136 -8.70 4.51 -0.89
CA LYS A 136 -9.59 3.83 0.06
C LYS A 136 -9.61 2.33 -0.19
N TYR A 137 -9.77 1.56 0.88
CA TYR A 137 -9.76 0.08 0.86
C TYR A 137 -8.41 -0.53 0.45
N THR A 138 -7.33 0.24 0.64
CA THR A 138 -5.94 -0.22 0.48
C THR A 138 -5.11 0.24 1.69
N GLY A 139 -3.85 -0.19 1.76
CA GLY A 139 -2.89 0.36 2.72
C GLY A 139 -2.26 1.70 2.32
N MET A 140 -2.66 2.31 1.20
CA MET A 140 -2.09 3.57 0.70
C MET A 140 -2.69 4.79 1.41
N PRO A 141 -1.90 5.54 2.21
CA PRO A 141 -2.39 6.71 2.95
C PRO A 141 -2.53 7.95 2.04
N ALA A 142 -3.21 8.97 2.55
CA ALA A 142 -3.34 10.28 1.92
C ALA A 142 -2.19 11.19 2.37
N PHE A 143 -1.34 11.65 1.45
CA PHE A 143 -0.18 12.50 1.79
C PHE A 143 -0.47 14.00 1.73
N GLY A 144 -1.63 14.41 1.22
CA GLY A 144 -1.97 15.83 1.05
C GLY A 144 -2.24 16.61 2.34
N ALA A 145 -2.35 15.93 3.48
CA ALA A 145 -2.40 16.59 4.79
C ALA A 145 -1.03 17.04 5.27
N ASP A 146 0.03 16.32 4.88
CA ASP A 146 1.39 16.53 5.35
C ASP A 146 2.30 17.20 4.30
N HIS A 147 1.85 17.31 3.04
CA HIS A 147 2.63 17.85 1.94
C HIS A 147 1.88 18.95 1.20
N ASP A 148 2.60 20.03 0.87
CA ASP A 148 2.06 21.10 0.05
C ASP A 148 1.93 20.70 -1.42
N GLU A 149 1.21 21.52 -2.18
CA GLU A 149 0.93 21.22 -3.58
C GLU A 149 2.19 21.11 -4.45
N ALA A 150 3.21 21.94 -4.19
CA ALA A 150 4.47 21.88 -4.91
C ALA A 150 5.17 20.53 -4.70
N THR A 151 5.21 20.03 -3.46
CA THR A 151 5.81 18.74 -3.15
C THR A 151 5.07 17.59 -3.80
N LEU A 152 3.72 17.63 -3.81
CA LEU A 152 2.91 16.62 -4.49
C LEU A 152 3.16 16.59 -6.01
N TRP A 153 3.34 17.75 -6.65
CA TRP A 153 3.71 17.83 -8.06
C TRP A 153 5.14 17.32 -8.32
N ASN A 154 6.08 17.59 -7.41
CA ASN A 154 7.45 17.07 -7.48
C ASN A 154 7.47 15.54 -7.48
N ILE A 155 6.75 14.93 -6.53
CA ILE A 155 6.60 13.47 -6.43
C ILE A 155 5.98 12.91 -7.72
N ALA A 156 4.86 13.47 -8.17
CA ALA A 156 4.15 12.98 -9.35
C ALA A 156 5.00 13.05 -10.62
N ALA A 157 5.74 14.15 -10.80
CA ALA A 157 6.63 14.32 -11.93
C ALA A 157 7.82 13.35 -11.89
N PHE A 158 8.40 13.10 -10.71
CA PHE A 158 9.45 12.10 -10.54
C PHE A 158 8.93 10.68 -10.82
N VAL A 159 7.78 10.29 -10.27
CA VAL A 159 7.15 8.97 -10.51
C VAL A 159 6.98 8.70 -11.99
N LYS A 160 6.60 9.73 -12.77
CA LYS A 160 6.44 9.60 -14.22
C LYS A 160 7.72 9.37 -15.00
N GLN A 161 8.89 9.62 -14.41
CA GLN A 161 10.19 9.31 -15.02
C GLN A 161 10.66 7.89 -14.72
N LEU A 162 10.17 7.25 -13.64
CA LEU A 162 10.64 5.93 -13.19
C LEU A 162 10.67 4.88 -14.30
N PRO A 163 9.66 4.77 -15.18
CA PRO A 163 9.65 3.71 -16.19
C PRO A 163 10.75 3.82 -17.25
N GLU A 164 11.33 5.00 -17.42
CA GLU A 164 12.44 5.25 -18.36
C GLU A 164 13.81 5.30 -17.66
N MET A 165 13.84 5.19 -16.33
CA MET A 165 15.08 5.24 -15.57
C MET A 165 15.77 3.87 -15.53
N THR A 166 17.06 3.87 -15.80
CA THR A 166 17.93 2.75 -15.44
C THR A 166 18.13 2.69 -13.92
N PRO A 167 18.46 1.52 -13.37
CA PRO A 167 18.81 1.40 -11.95
C PRO A 167 19.95 2.34 -11.51
N ALA A 168 20.90 2.63 -12.40
CA ALA A 168 22.00 3.54 -12.09
C ALA A 168 21.53 5.00 -11.95
N GLN A 169 20.63 5.45 -12.84
CA GLN A 169 20.03 6.79 -12.75
C GLN A 169 19.17 6.94 -11.49
N TYR A 170 18.35 5.93 -11.18
CA TYR A 170 17.51 5.95 -9.98
C TYR A 170 18.35 6.02 -8.69
N ARG A 171 19.44 5.26 -8.61
CA ARG A 171 20.35 5.29 -7.46
C ARG A 171 21.08 6.63 -7.29
N ALA A 172 21.26 7.40 -8.36
CA ALA A 172 21.97 8.69 -8.30
C ALA A 172 21.17 9.80 -7.59
N TYR A 173 19.84 9.67 -7.49
CA TYR A 173 19.04 10.63 -6.73
C TYR A 173 19.21 10.44 -5.21
N PRO A 174 19.30 11.54 -4.44
CA PRO A 174 19.37 11.47 -2.98
C PRO A 174 18.05 10.97 -2.39
N GLU A 175 18.11 10.37 -1.21
CA GLU A 175 16.93 10.20 -0.34
C GLU A 175 16.64 11.53 0.35
N ALA A 176 15.36 11.84 0.62
CA ALA A 176 15.03 12.98 1.45
C ALA A 176 15.58 12.74 2.87
N HIS A 177 16.23 13.76 3.44
CA HIS A 177 16.57 13.72 4.86
C HIS A 177 15.27 13.74 5.65
N SER A 178 15.02 12.69 6.44
CA SER A 178 13.80 12.57 7.25
C SER A 178 13.58 13.86 8.05
N HIS A 179 12.57 14.64 7.69
CA HIS A 179 12.03 15.66 8.57
C HIS A 179 11.35 14.89 9.70
N GLY A 180 12.10 14.67 10.78
CA GLY A 180 11.61 13.97 11.96
C GLY A 180 10.27 14.57 12.38
N ALA A 181 9.26 13.72 12.48
CA ALA A 181 8.00 14.06 13.11
C ALA A 181 8.32 14.69 14.46
N ALA A 182 8.11 16.00 14.58
CA ALA A 182 8.00 16.65 15.87
C ALA A 182 6.70 16.13 16.49
N SER A 183 6.75 14.96 17.09
CA SER A 183 5.74 14.49 18.04
C SER A 183 5.82 15.41 19.25
N THR A 184 5.15 16.55 19.17
CA THR A 184 4.80 17.36 20.32
C THR A 184 3.72 16.59 21.10
N HIS A 185 4.16 15.61 21.90
CA HIS A 185 3.37 15.20 23.05
C HIS A 185 3.33 16.39 24.03
N GLY A 186 2.27 17.18 23.92
CA GLY A 186 1.88 18.11 24.96
C GLY A 186 1.47 17.31 26.19
N ASP A 187 2.31 17.34 27.21
CA ASP A 187 1.90 17.06 28.58
C ASP A 187 1.73 18.40 29.29
N THR A 188 0.48 18.80 29.47
CA THR A 188 0.09 19.92 30.33
C THR A 188 0.05 19.44 31.77
N GLY A 189 1.08 19.80 32.54
CA GLY A 189 1.10 19.64 33.99
C GLY A 189 1.76 20.85 34.66
N GLU A 190 0.97 21.87 34.97
CA GLU A 190 1.38 22.93 35.91
C GLU A 190 1.47 22.36 37.34
N ALA A 191 2.62 22.51 38.01
CA ALA A 191 2.76 23.42 39.16
C ALA A 191 4.08 23.22 39.93
N SER A 192 4.64 24.37 40.32
CA SER A 192 5.37 24.66 41.56
C SER A 192 6.91 24.79 41.51
N GLU A 193 7.30 26.06 41.62
CA GLU A 193 8.58 26.61 42.07
C GLU A 193 9.37 25.76 43.08
N LYS A 194 10.67 25.58 42.82
CA LYS A 194 11.71 26.11 43.70
C LYS A 194 13.09 26.13 43.03
N ALA A 195 13.70 27.31 43.06
CA ALA A 195 15.11 27.51 42.77
C ALA A 195 16.00 26.81 43.81
N HIS A 196 17.06 26.13 43.34
CA HIS A 196 18.32 26.03 44.06
C HIS A 196 19.46 25.81 43.06
N SER A 197 20.32 26.83 42.95
CA SER A 197 21.64 26.80 42.34
C SER A 197 22.59 25.99 43.21
N HIS A 198 23.36 25.08 42.62
CA HIS A 198 24.68 24.69 43.13
C HIS A 198 25.60 24.31 41.97
N ASP A 199 26.59 25.17 41.73
CA ASP A 199 27.88 24.78 41.16
C ASP A 199 28.56 23.75 42.07
N ALA A 200 29.11 22.69 41.47
CA ALA A 200 30.35 22.05 41.93
C ALA A 200 30.88 21.06 40.87
N ALA A 201 32.15 21.25 40.53
CA ALA A 201 32.94 20.41 39.65
C ALA A 201 33.39 19.09 40.33
N SER A 202 33.62 18.05 39.52
CA SER A 202 34.84 17.22 39.46
C SER A 202 34.63 15.70 39.33
N ALA A 203 35.32 15.15 38.32
CA ALA A 203 36.15 13.93 38.31
C ALA A 203 35.54 12.51 38.25
N HIS A 204 35.90 11.83 37.14
CA HIS A 204 36.45 10.47 36.97
C HIS A 204 36.05 9.30 37.90
N GLY A 205 35.65 8.18 37.28
CA GLY A 205 35.71 6.84 37.88
C GLY A 205 35.26 5.74 36.93
N SER A 206 36.10 4.73 36.73
CA SER A 206 36.03 3.65 35.73
C SER A 206 35.54 2.32 36.32
N ALA A 207 35.09 1.44 35.40
CA ALA A 207 35.06 -0.03 35.44
C ALA A 207 33.98 -0.77 36.27
N ALA A 208 33.24 -1.69 35.62
CA ALA A 208 33.53 -3.13 35.65
C ALA A 208 32.41 -3.98 35.00
N GLU A 209 32.86 -4.98 34.24
CA GLU A 209 32.14 -6.06 33.55
C GLU A 209 31.61 -7.16 34.50
N THR A 210 30.63 -7.95 34.02
CA THR A 210 30.43 -9.41 34.28
C THR A 210 29.62 -9.98 33.10
N SER A 211 30.21 -10.76 32.18
CA SER A 211 30.43 -12.23 32.14
C SER A 211 29.30 -13.05 31.45
N GLU A 212 29.67 -13.60 30.28
CA GLU A 212 29.21 -14.71 29.38
C GLU A 212 28.40 -15.91 29.98
N PRO A 213 27.80 -16.88 29.19
CA PRO A 213 28.36 -17.48 27.96
C PRO A 213 27.43 -17.99 26.81
N SER A 214 28.15 -18.32 25.72
CA SER A 214 27.88 -19.09 24.49
C SER A 214 26.91 -20.28 24.56
N HIS A 215 26.19 -20.56 23.44
CA HIS A 215 26.02 -21.92 22.92
C HIS A 215 25.75 -21.95 21.41
N LYS A 216 26.57 -22.77 20.73
CA LYS A 216 26.60 -23.13 19.32
C LYS A 216 26.16 -24.60 19.21
N THR A 217 25.30 -24.93 18.25
CA THR A 217 25.01 -26.30 17.76
C THR A 217 24.71 -26.14 16.26
N ALA A 218 25.52 -26.59 15.30
CA ALA A 218 26.13 -27.90 15.02
C ALA A 218 25.12 -28.95 14.53
N ASP A 219 25.22 -29.20 13.23
CA ASP A 219 24.59 -30.21 12.40
C ASP A 219 24.73 -31.64 12.93
N GLY A 220 23.73 -32.48 12.59
CA GLY A 220 23.77 -33.92 12.76
C GLY A 220 22.84 -34.60 11.74
N ALA A 221 23.46 -35.29 10.78
CA ALA A 221 22.86 -36.17 9.78
C ALA A 221 22.33 -37.48 10.45
N GLU A 222 21.57 -38.41 9.84
CA GLU A 222 21.66 -39.07 8.52
C GLU A 222 20.45 -40.07 8.37
N PRO A 223 20.36 -41.03 7.40
CA PRO A 223 19.16 -41.21 6.54
C PRO A 223 18.57 -42.64 6.49
N HIS A 224 17.46 -42.82 5.76
CA HIS A 224 16.99 -44.08 5.15
C HIS A 224 16.17 -43.71 3.91
N GLY A 225 16.21 -44.33 2.73
CA GLY A 225 16.89 -45.52 2.22
C GLY A 225 16.26 -45.83 0.85
N GLU A 226 17.13 -45.99 -0.15
CA GLU A 226 17.05 -46.66 -1.46
C GLU A 226 15.70 -47.07 -2.12
N ALA A 227 15.57 -46.73 -3.41
CA ALA A 227 15.53 -47.73 -4.50
C ALA A 227 15.78 -47.06 -5.87
N GLY A 228 16.75 -47.58 -6.63
CA GLY A 228 17.08 -47.13 -7.99
C GLY A 228 17.14 -48.26 -9.02
N HIS A 229 16.72 -47.90 -10.25
CA HIS A 229 17.12 -48.40 -11.59
C HIS A 229 16.59 -49.74 -12.14
N PRO A 230 16.62 -50.00 -13.49
CA PRO A 230 16.85 -49.14 -14.68
C PRO A 230 15.90 -49.35 -15.92
N HIS A 231 16.00 -48.43 -16.91
CA HIS A 231 15.94 -48.46 -18.42
C HIS A 231 15.46 -49.72 -19.21
N PRO A 232 15.06 -49.66 -20.52
CA PRO A 232 15.77 -48.88 -21.58
C PRO A 232 14.99 -48.36 -22.84
N ASP A 233 15.76 -47.62 -23.66
CA ASP A 233 15.75 -47.37 -25.13
C ASP A 233 14.50 -46.76 -25.81
N GLY A 234 14.59 -45.77 -26.72
CA GLY A 234 15.63 -45.44 -27.70
C GLY A 234 15.05 -45.62 -29.11
N GLY A 235 14.80 -44.54 -29.86
CA GLY A 235 14.24 -44.65 -31.21
C GLY A 235 14.23 -43.34 -32.00
N HIS A 236 15.26 -43.15 -32.84
CA HIS A 236 15.32 -42.19 -33.95
C HIS A 236 14.23 -42.46 -35.00
N GLY A 237 13.80 -41.42 -35.74
CA GLY A 237 13.01 -41.52 -36.99
C GLY A 237 13.78 -42.18 -38.16
N PRO A 238 13.41 -41.98 -39.45
CA PRO A 238 12.43 -41.04 -40.04
C PRO A 238 11.51 -41.65 -41.14
N SER A 239 10.92 -40.76 -41.96
CA SER A 239 10.34 -40.93 -43.32
C SER A 239 8.87 -41.39 -43.44
N HIS A 240 7.98 -40.44 -43.76
CA HIS A 240 7.38 -40.25 -45.10
C HIS A 240 6.71 -38.87 -45.20
#